data_AF-A0A0D1A3Y7-F1
#
_entry.id   AF-A0A0D1A3Y7-F1
#
_cell.length_a   1.000
_cell.length_b   1.000
_cell.length_c   1.000
_cell.angle_alpha   90.00
_cell.angle_beta   90.00
_cell.angle_gamma   90.00
#
_symmetry.space_group_name_H-M   'P 1'
#
loop_
_entity.id
_entity.type
_entity.pdbx_description
1 polymer ?
#
loop_
_entity_poly.entity_id
_entity_poly.type
_entity_poly.pdbx_seq_one_letter_code
_entity_poly.pdbx_strand_id
1 'polypeptide(L)' 'MKPSNLSLEEAAAIPLVGLTSYQALHDILAVKPNDKVLIQAGAGGVGSMAIQVAWLLPAWLF' A
#
# COMPACT_ATOMS: atom_id res chain seq x y z
N MET A 1 -13.10 13.21 -9.10
CA MET A 1 -14.36 12.41 -9.10
C MET A 1 -14.05 11.11 -8.37
N LYS A 2 -14.90 10.65 -7.43
CA LYS A 2 -14.67 9.41 -6.66
C LYS A 2 -15.35 8.19 -7.34
N PRO A 3 -14.91 6.95 -7.07
CA PRO A 3 -15.62 5.74 -7.52
C PRO A 3 -17.08 5.71 -7.07
N SER A 4 -17.95 5.12 -7.88
CA SER A 4 -19.40 5.04 -7.61
C SER A 4 -19.74 4.09 -6.46
N ASN A 5 -18.89 3.10 -6.19
CA ASN A 5 -19.07 2.08 -5.16
C ASN A 5 -18.45 2.43 -3.81
N LEU A 6 -17.89 3.63 -3.64
CA LEU A 6 -17.32 4.11 -2.37
C LEU A 6 -18.06 5.35 -1.88
N SER A 7 -18.25 5.51 -0.59
CA SER A 7 -18.64 6.78 0.02
C SER A 7 -17.54 7.83 -0.16
N LEU A 8 -17.86 9.11 0.09
CA LEU A 8 -16.84 10.16 0.06
C LEU A 8 -15.80 9.98 1.17
N GLU A 9 -16.22 9.52 2.35
CA GLU A 9 -15.35 9.24 3.49
C GLU A 9 -14.34 8.13 3.18
N GLU A 10 -14.82 6.99 2.65
CA GLU A 10 -13.96 5.88 2.24
C GLU A 10 -12.99 6.30 1.14
N ALA A 11 -13.46 7.04 0.14
CA ALA A 11 -12.62 7.54 -0.93
C ALA A 11 -11.56 8.55 -0.44
N ALA A 12 -11.88 9.35 0.59
CA ALA A 12 -10.96 10.34 1.16
C ALA A 12 -9.86 9.71 2.02
N ALA A 13 -10.07 8.51 2.56
CA ALA A 13 -9.08 7.81 3.39
C ALA A 13 -7.89 7.25 2.58
N ILE A 14 -8.06 7.07 1.26
CA ILE A 14 -7.11 6.35 0.39
C ILE A 14 -5.92 7.18 -0.11
N PRO A 15 -6.04 8.46 -0.55
CA PRO A 15 -5.02 9.11 -1.37
C PRO A 15 -3.64 9.17 -0.72
N LEU A 16 -3.57 9.62 0.54
CA LEU A 16 -2.29 9.76 1.24
C LEU A 16 -1.62 8.40 1.46
N VAL A 17 -2.36 7.46 2.07
CA VAL A 17 -1.79 6.16 2.44
C VAL A 17 -1.48 5.32 1.19
N GLY A 18 -2.34 5.35 0.17
CA GLY A 18 -2.16 4.66 -1.09
C GLY A 18 -0.95 5.15 -1.86
N LEU A 19 -0.82 6.48 -2.03
CA LEU A 19 0.33 7.05 -2.73
C LEU A 19 1.62 6.80 -1.98
N THR A 20 1.63 6.96 -0.65
CA THR A 20 2.81 6.70 0.17
C THR A 20 3.28 5.26 0.04
N SER A 21 2.35 4.30 0.15
CA SER A 21 2.66 2.87 0.00
C SER A 21 3.18 2.53 -1.40
N TYR A 22 2.57 3.07 -2.45
CA TYR A 22 3.01 2.86 -3.82
C TYR A 22 4.41 3.44 -4.06
N GLN A 23 4.64 4.69 -3.69
CA GLN A 23 5.94 5.33 -3.86
C GLN A 23 7.04 4.58 -3.10
N ALA A 24 6.77 4.16 -1.86
CA ALA A 24 7.75 3.41 -1.07
C ALA A 24 8.12 2.08 -1.73
N LEU A 25 7.13 1.26 -2.10
CA LEU A 25 7.36 -0.11 -2.56
C LEU A 25 7.72 -0.20 -4.05
N HIS A 26 7.07 0.59 -4.90
CA HIS A 26 7.25 0.54 -6.35
C HIS A 26 8.33 1.50 -6.84
N ASP A 27 8.28 2.78 -6.44
CA ASP A 27 9.15 3.81 -7.04
C ASP A 27 10.52 3.88 -6.36
N ILE A 28 10.56 3.80 -5.03
CA ILE A 28 11.79 4.01 -4.23
C ILE A 28 12.51 2.68 -3.99
N LEU A 29 11.85 1.71 -3.36
CA LEU A 29 12.45 0.41 -3.08
C LEU A 29 12.53 -0.47 -4.33
N ALA A 30 11.66 -0.22 -5.32
CA ALA A 30 11.59 -0.95 -6.57
C ALA A 30 11.58 -2.48 -6.38
N VAL A 31 10.76 -2.94 -5.41
CA VAL A 31 10.71 -4.32 -4.92
C VAL A 31 10.69 -5.34 -6.06
N LYS A 32 11.53 -6.37 -5.94
CA LYS A 32 11.76 -7.40 -6.93
C LYS A 32 11.28 -8.78 -6.46
N PRO A 33 11.12 -9.73 -7.40
CA PRO A 33 10.89 -11.12 -7.04
C PRO A 33 11.89 -11.62 -5.99
N ASN A 34 11.38 -12.27 -4.94
CA ASN A 34 12.14 -12.82 -3.81
C ASN A 34 12.68 -11.81 -2.78
N ASP A 35 12.40 -10.52 -2.93
CA ASP A 35 12.68 -9.57 -1.86
C ASP A 35 11.85 -9.89 -0.62
N LYS A 36 12.41 -9.57 0.56
CA LYS A 36 11.74 -9.66 1.85
C LYS A 36 11.42 -8.27 2.34
N VAL A 37 10.14 -7.98 2.52
CA VAL A 37 9.65 -6.67 2.94
C VAL A 37 9.08 -6.78 4.36
N LEU A 38 9.64 -6.01 5.29
CA LEU A 38 9.12 -5.85 6.64
C LEU A 38 8.19 -4.63 6.68
N ILE A 39 6.91 -4.84 7.02
CA ILE A 39 5.95 -3.74 7.16
C ILE A 39 5.67 -3.49 8.64
N GLN A 40 6.29 -2.44 9.19
CA GLN A 40 6.03 -2.02 10.56
C GLN A 40 4.66 -1.34 10.69
N ALA A 41 4.05 -1.48 11.87
CA ALA A 41 2.73 -0.91 12.18
C ALA A 41 1.66 -1.28 11.14
N GLY A 42 1.60 -2.56 10.74
CA GLY A 42 0.69 -3.06 9.70
C GLY A 42 -0.80 -2.78 9.94
N ALA A 43 -1.23 -2.56 11.18
CA ALA A 43 -2.61 -2.17 11.50
C ALA A 43 -2.91 -0.66 11.31
N GLY A 44 -1.88 0.17 11.08
CA GLY A 44 -2.04 1.61 10.84
C GLY A 44 -2.47 1.93 9.40
N GLY A 45 -2.78 3.20 9.13
CA GLY A 45 -3.27 3.62 7.80
C GLY A 45 -2.29 3.31 6.65
N VAL A 46 -1.01 3.66 6.79
CA VAL A 46 0.01 3.34 5.77
C VAL A 46 0.36 1.86 5.77
N GLY A 47 0.49 1.24 6.95
CA GLY A 47 0.87 -0.17 7.07
C GLY A 47 -0.17 -1.09 6.41
N SER A 48 -1.45 -0.85 6.68
CA SER A 48 -2.54 -1.65 6.11
C SER A 48 -2.60 -1.53 4.59
N MET A 49 -2.42 -0.32 4.05
CA MET A 49 -2.37 -0.10 2.61
C MET A 49 -1.09 -0.67 1.98
N ALA A 50 0.05 -0.55 2.65
CA ALA A 50 1.33 -1.11 2.18
C ALA A 50 1.26 -2.63 2.06
N ILE A 51 0.59 -3.32 2.99
CA ILE A 51 0.35 -4.76 2.89
C ILE A 51 -0.42 -5.09 1.60
N GLN A 52 -1.51 -4.37 1.32
CA GLN A 52 -2.33 -4.62 0.13
C GLN A 52 -1.55 -4.35 -1.17
N VAL A 53 -0.75 -3.28 -1.22
CA VAL A 53 0.10 -2.98 -2.37
C VAL A 53 1.19 -4.05 -2.53
N ALA A 54 1.81 -4.47 -1.43
CA ALA A 54 2.87 -5.47 -1.47
C ALA A 54 2.37 -6.85 -1.92
N TRP A 55 1.10 -7.19 -1.64
CA TRP A 55 0.45 -8.40 -2.17
C TRP A 55 0.34 -8.44 -3.71
N LEU A 56 0.37 -7.27 -4.38
CA LEU A 56 0.38 -7.19 -5.85
C LEU A 56 1.80 -7.41 -6.43
N LEU A 57 2.82 -7.50 -5.58
CA LEU A 57 4.22 -7.65 -5.95
C LEU A 57 4.71 -9.08 -5.64
N PRO A 58 5.71 -9.60 -6.38
CA PRO A 58 6.25 -10.94 -6.18
C PRO A 58 7.21 -11.04 -4.97
N ALA A 59 6.84 -10.52 -3.80
CA ALA A 59 7.68 -10.42 -2.61
C ALA A 59 7.18 -11.24 -1.42
N TRP A 60 8.08 -11.51 -0.46
CA TRP A 60 7.75 -12.15 0.82
C TRP A 60 7.52 -11.08 1.89
N LEU A 61 6.41 -11.19 2.63
CA LEU A 61 6.00 -10.19 3.62
C LEU A 61 6.25 -10.69 5.05
N PHE A 62 6.73 -9.77 5.90
CA PHE A 62 6.97 -9.98 7.34
C PHE A 62 6.44 -8.81 8.16
#